data_AF-A0A355CAA0-F1
#
_entry.id   AF-A0A355CAA0-F1
#
_cell.length_a   1.000
_cell.length_b   1.000
_cell.length_c   1.000
_cell.angle_alpha   90.00
_cell.angle_beta   90.00
_cell.angle_gamma   90.00
#
_symmetry.space_group_name_H-M   'P 1'
#
loop_
_entity.id
_entity.type
_entity.pdbx_description
1 polymer ?
#
loop_
_entity_poly.entity_id
_entity_poly.type
_entity_poly.pdbx_seq_one_letter_code
_entity_poly.pdbx_strand_id
1 'polypeptide(L)' 'IIQRVSASCGCTTPSYTKEPILPGKSGKIDAKYSTTARPGTFNKTITVYTNVPDTVYVLSIKGNVTPRKR' A
#
# COMPACT_ATOMS: atom_id res chain seq x y z
N ILE A 1 11.13 -6.64 10.69
CA ILE A 1 11.58 -5.56 9.76
C ILE A 1 10.77 -5.66 8.48
N ILE A 2 10.28 -4.53 7.94
CA ILE A 2 9.67 -4.48 6.62
C ILE A 2 10.80 -4.31 5.59
N GLN A 3 10.98 -5.29 4.71
CA GLN A 3 12.07 -5.30 3.73
C GLN A 3 11.70 -4.54 2.46
N ARG A 4 10.47 -4.74 1.97
CA ARG A 4 10.00 -4.12 0.72
C ARG A 4 8.50 -4.00 0.74
N VAL A 5 7.98 -2.90 0.21
CA VAL A 5 6.55 -2.74 -0.09
C VAL A 5 6.41 -2.41 -1.58
N SER A 6 5.65 -3.23 -2.30
CA SER A 6 5.49 -3.14 -3.75
C SER A 6 4.02 -2.89 -4.07
N ALA A 7 3.73 -1.82 -4.80
CA ALA A 7 2.39 -1.55 -5.30
C ALA A 7 2.19 -2.15 -6.70
N SER A 8 0.93 -2.48 -7.05
CA SER A 8 0.57 -3.06 -8.34
C SER A 8 0.64 -2.07 -9.53
N CYS A 9 0.71 -0.76 -9.29
CA CYS A 9 0.85 0.28 -10.31
C CYS A 9 1.67 1.46 -9.78
N GLY A 10 2.27 2.24 -10.68
CA GLY A 10 2.87 3.53 -10.34
C GLY A 10 1.88 4.60 -9.85
N CYS A 11 0.58 4.31 -9.89
CA CYS A 11 -0.49 5.15 -9.36
C CYS A 11 -0.69 5.03 -7.84
N THR A 12 0.00 4.08 -7.20
CA THR A 12 -0.01 3.90 -5.74
C THR A 12 1.42 3.96 -5.22
N THR A 13 1.73 4.95 -4.40
CA THR A 13 3.05 5.12 -3.79
C THR A 13 3.00 4.62 -2.34
N PRO A 14 3.70 3.53 -2.00
CA PRO A 14 3.83 3.09 -0.62
C PRO A 14 4.96 3.83 0.12
N SER A 15 4.73 4.10 1.39
CA SER A 15 5.70 4.54 2.39
C SER A 15 5.55 3.63 3.61
N TYR A 16 6.64 3.30 4.30
CA TYR A 16 6.60 2.35 5.41
C TYR A 16 7.73 2.59 6.40
N THR A 17 7.53 2.16 7.64
CA THR A 17 8.57 2.17 8.68
C THR A 17 9.73 1.25 8.25
N LYS A 18 10.92 1.83 8.07
CA LYS A 18 12.14 1.09 7.73
C LYS A 18 12.88 0.57 8.96
N GLU A 19 12.58 1.14 10.13
CA GLU A 19 13.18 0.73 11.38
C GLU A 19 12.67 -0.66 11.83
N PRO A 20 13.49 -1.42 12.57
CA PRO A 20 13.05 -2.64 13.20
C PRO A 20 11.88 -2.42 14.15
N ILE A 21 10.83 -3.24 14.01
CA ILE A 21 9.67 -3.24 14.89
C ILE A 21 9.91 -4.33 15.95
N LEU A 22 10.03 -3.93 17.21
CA LEU A 22 10.21 -4.85 18.33
C LEU A 22 8.96 -5.74 18.55
N PRO A 23 9.11 -6.92 19.15
CA PRO A 23 7.97 -7.75 19.53
C PRO A 23 6.91 -6.98 20.33
N GLY A 24 5.65 -7.09 19.94
CA GLY A 24 4.53 -6.37 20.57
C GLY A 24 4.41 -4.89 20.21
N LYS A 25 5.32 -4.34 19.37
CA LYS A 25 5.18 -3.00 18.80
C LYS A 25 4.53 -3.06 17.42
N SER A 26 4.03 -1.91 16.98
CA SER A 26 3.38 -1.75 15.67
C SER A 26 4.23 -0.88 14.76
N GLY A 27 4.34 -1.26 13.48
CA GLY A 27 4.85 -0.40 12.41
C GLY A 27 3.72 0.26 11.63
N LYS A 28 4.06 1.18 10.72
CA LYS A 28 3.10 1.87 9.87
C LYS A 28 3.44 1.67 8.39
N ILE A 29 2.39 1.47 7.57
CA ILE A 29 2.46 1.46 6.11
C ILE A 29 1.43 2.50 5.63
N ASP A 30 1.92 3.53 4.94
CA ASP A 30 1.12 4.58 4.33
C ASP A 30 1.07 4.36 2.82
N ALA A 31 -0.13 4.33 2.25
CA ALA A 31 -0.33 4.14 0.81
C ALA A 31 -1.06 5.32 0.21
N LYS A 32 -0.44 5.99 -0.76
CA LYS A 32 -1.03 7.13 -1.46
C LYS A 32 -1.46 6.72 -2.86
N TYR A 33 -2.76 6.78 -3.14
CA TYR A 33 -3.31 6.55 -4.48
C TYR A 33 -3.55 7.88 -5.20
N SER A 34 -3.06 8.00 -6.43
CA SER A 34 -3.31 9.15 -7.30
C SER A 34 -4.60 8.97 -8.09
N THR A 35 -5.58 9.83 -7.83
CA THR A 35 -6.89 9.85 -8.52
C THR A 35 -6.90 10.72 -9.77
N THR A 36 -5.82 11.45 -10.05
CA THR A 36 -5.70 12.35 -11.20
C THR A 36 -5.99 11.59 -12.50
N ALA A 37 -6.97 12.08 -13.26
CA ALA A 37 -7.46 11.50 -14.51
C ALA A 37 -7.90 10.02 -14.40
N ARG A 38 -8.34 9.57 -13.21
CA ARG A 38 -8.74 8.19 -12.95
C ARG A 38 -10.11 8.11 -12.25
N PRO A 39 -11.21 8.56 -12.88
CA PRO A 39 -12.56 8.36 -12.35
C PRO A 39 -12.96 6.88 -12.38
N GLY A 40 -13.91 6.50 -11.54
CA GLY A 40 -14.47 5.15 -11.49
C GLY A 40 -13.84 4.24 -10.43
N THR A 41 -14.24 2.97 -10.45
CA THR A 41 -13.84 1.99 -9.44
C THR A 41 -12.38 1.59 -9.60
N PHE A 42 -11.67 1.46 -8.49
CA PHE A 42 -10.32 0.92 -8.46
C PHE A 42 -10.20 -0.20 -7.43
N ASN A 43 -9.35 -1.16 -7.75
CA ASN A 43 -8.88 -2.21 -6.85
C ASN A 43 -7.37 -2.33 -7.06
N LYS A 44 -6.59 -2.01 -6.03
CA LYS A 44 -5.13 -1.99 -6.07
C LYS A 44 -4.57 -2.86 -4.98
N THR A 45 -3.46 -3.51 -5.28
CA THR A 45 -2.80 -4.44 -4.38
C THR A 45 -1.45 -3.88 -3.96
N ILE A 46 -1.13 -4.04 -2.69
CA ILE A 46 0.13 -3.67 -2.08
C ILE A 46 0.69 -4.92 -1.41
N THR A 47 1.82 -5.39 -1.92
CA THR A 47 2.51 -6.57 -1.43
C THR A 47 3.63 -6.14 -0.48
N VAL A 48 3.60 -6.66 0.74
CA VAL A 48 4.54 -6.35 1.82
C VAL A 48 5.42 -7.56 2.09
N TYR A 49 6.72 -7.37 1.91
CA TYR A 49 7.77 -8.34 2.21
C TYR A 49 8.42 -7.97 3.53
N THR A 50 8.58 -8.96 4.39
CA THR A 50 9.18 -8.80 5.71
C THR A 50 10.35 -9.75 5.86
N ASN A 51 11.07 -9.67 6.97
CA ASN A 51 12.11 -10.63 7.32
C ASN A 51 11.57 -11.97 7.85
N VAL A 52 10.25 -12.20 7.82
CA VAL A 52 9.66 -13.49 8.16
C VAL A 52 9.75 -14.40 6.93
N PRO A 53 10.42 -15.57 7.03
CA PRO A 53 10.57 -16.49 5.91
C PRO A 53 9.21 -16.99 5.41
N ASP A 54 9.12 -17.21 4.10
CA ASP A 54 7.95 -17.77 3.40
C ASP A 54 6.62 -17.04 3.63
N THR A 55 6.67 -15.80 4.13
CA THR A 55 5.49 -15.02 4.47
C THR A 55 5.44 -13.73 3.67
N VAL A 56 4.40 -13.59 2.86
CA VAL A 56 4.10 -12.38 2.09
C VAL A 56 2.72 -11.87 2.48
N TYR A 57 2.65 -10.61 2.89
CA TYR A 57 1.38 -9.98 3.25
C TYR A 57 0.84 -9.19 2.06
N VAL A 58 -0.41 -9.42 1.71
CA VAL A 58 -1.07 -8.76 0.58
C VAL A 58 -2.19 -7.88 1.10
N LEU A 59 -2.04 -6.57 0.93
CA LEU A 59 -3.03 -5.56 1.30
C LEU A 59 -3.78 -5.11 0.04
N SER A 60 -5.10 -4.95 0.12
CA SER A 60 -5.93 -4.50 -0.99
C SER A 60 -6.62 -3.19 -0.66
N ILE A 61 -6.54 -2.21 -1.57
CA ILE A 61 -7.24 -0.94 -1.48
C ILE A 61 -8.26 -0.88 -2.60
N LYS A 62 -9.53 -0.76 -2.22
CA LYS A 62 -10.66 -0.65 -3.14
C LYS A 62 -11.41 0.66 -2.90
N GLY A 63 -11.97 1.21 -3.96
CA GLY A 63 -12.80 2.40 -3.85
C GLY A 63 -13.37 2.82 -5.19
N ASN A 64 -14.07 3.96 -5.20
CA ASN A 64 -14.62 4.57 -6.40
C ASN A 64 -14.26 6.06 -6.42
N VAL A 65 -13.57 6.49 -7.46
CA VAL A 65 -13.22 7.91 -7.65
C VAL A 65 -14.40 8.61 -8.31
N THR A 66 -15.07 9.48 -7.55
CA THR A 66 -16.11 10.33 -8.11
C THR A 66 -15.48 11.39 -9.03
N PRO A 67 -16.01 11.60 -10.24
CA PRO A 67 -15.56 12.67 -11.12
C PRO A 67 -15.66 14.03 -10.42
N ARG A 68 -14.69 14.92 -10.67
CA ARG A 68 -14.78 16.32 -10.21
C ARG A 68 -16.00 16.96 -10.89
N LYS A 69 -17.02 17.32 -10.10
CA LYS A 69 -18.14 18.12 -10.61
C LYS A 69 -17.57 19.44 -11.12
N ARG A 70 -17.90 19.77 -12.38
CA ARG A 70 -17.60 21.08 -12.98
C ARG A 70 -18.54 22.13 -12.42
#